data_AF-A0A7J2NN45-F1
#
_entry.id   AF-A0A7J2NN45-F1
#
_cell.length_a   1.000
_cell.length_b   1.000
_cell.length_c   1.000
_cell.angle_alpha   90.00
_cell.angle_beta   90.00
_cell.angle_gamma   90.00
#
_symmetry.space_group_name_H-M   'P 1'
#
loop_
_entity.id
_entity.type
_entity.pdbx_description
1 polymer ?
#
loop_
_entity_poly.entity_id
_entity_poly.type
_entity_poly.pdbx_seq_one_letter_code
_entity_poly.pdbx_strand_id
1 'polypeptide(L)' 'MSTSQPKAKFYVRINEQDYLNLAVWPGKSDPTGEVISVQLRRNEGENWETVGKLAVYRAPDGSYVQLRDNR' A
#
# COMPACT_ATOMS: atom_id res chain seq x y z
N MET A 1 11.06 17.33 -4.65
CA MET A 1 9.74 16.77 -5.01
C MET A 1 9.04 16.42 -3.72
N SER A 2 7.89 17.02 -3.42
CA SER A 2 7.14 16.69 -2.19
C SER A 2 6.67 15.24 -2.30
N THR A 3 7.26 14.35 -1.52
CA THR A 3 6.76 12.98 -1.41
C THR A 3 5.42 13.08 -0.69
N SER A 4 4.33 12.89 -1.43
CA SER A 4 2.98 12.84 -0.87
C SER A 4 3.01 11.87 0.31
N GLN A 5 2.70 12.35 1.52
CA GLN A 5 2.59 11.49 2.70
C GLN A 5 1.29 10.70 2.61
N PRO A 6 1.26 9.46 3.11
CA PRO A 6 0.02 8.70 3.15
C PRO A 6 -0.99 9.40 4.07
N LYS A 7 -2.27 9.39 3.68
CA LYS A 7 -3.41 9.84 4.51
C LYS A 7 -3.51 9.03 5.80
N ALA A 8 -3.20 7.73 5.72
CA ALA A 8 -3.13 6.83 6.85
C ALA A 8 -2.11 5.72 6.59
N LYS A 9 -1.45 5.26 7.64
CA LYS A 9 -0.49 4.16 7.58
C LYS A 9 -0.58 3.30 8.84
N PHE A 10 -0.68 2.00 8.64
CA PHE A 10 -0.76 1.00 9.69
C PHE A 10 0.22 -0.12 9.38
N TYR A 11 0.76 -0.74 10.42
CA TYR A 11 1.62 -1.90 10.31
C TYR A 11 1.35 -2.85 11.46
N VAL A 12 1.44 -4.16 11.19
CA VAL A 12 1.33 -5.20 12.21
C VAL A 12 2.31 -6.32 11.87
N ARG A 13 3.00 -6.84 12.89
CA ARG A 13 3.79 -8.05 12.77
C ARG A 13 2.84 -9.24 12.68
N ILE A 14 2.95 -10.07 11.65
CA ILE A 14 2.07 -11.25 11.50
C ILE A 14 2.73 -12.54 12.00
N ASN A 15 4.05 -12.62 11.92
CA ASN A 15 4.86 -13.72 12.47
C ASN A 15 6.28 -13.21 12.74
N GLU A 16 7.22 -14.10 13.03
CA GLU A 16 8.59 -13.69 13.38
C GLU A 16 9.31 -12.88 12.29
N GLN A 17 9.02 -13.16 11.02
CA GLN A 17 9.72 -12.63 9.86
C GLN A 17 8.88 -11.63 9.07
N ASP A 18 7.56 -11.73 9.12
CA ASP A 18 6.67 -11.02 8.22
C ASP A 18 5.89 -9.89 8.91
N TYR A 19 5.73 -8.79 8.18
CA TYR A 19 4.98 -7.60 8.57
C TYR A 19 3.97 -7.21 7.49
N LEU A 20 2.72 -7.05 7.90
CA LEU A 20 1.67 -6.51 7.04
C LEU A 20 1.65 -5.00 7.17
N ASN A 21 1.69 -4.31 6.04
CA ASN A 21 1.62 -2.86 5.96
C ASN A 21 0.38 -2.47 5.17
N LEU A 22 -0.41 -1.52 5.69
CA LEU A 22 -1.51 -0.88 4.99
C LEU A 22 -1.23 0.62 4.92
N ALA A 23 -1.33 1.21 3.74
CA ALA A 23 -1.27 2.65 3.57
C ALA A 23 -2.36 3.13 2.63
N VAL A 24 -2.95 4.28 2.97
CA VAL A 24 -3.94 4.98 2.15
C VAL A 24 -3.29 6.23 1.61
N TRP A 25 -3.28 6.39 0.29
CA TRP A 25 -2.69 7.51 -0.41
C TRP A 25 -3.78 8.31 -1.14
N PRO A 26 -3.61 9.63 -1.33
CA PRO A 26 -4.43 10.33 -2.29
C PRO A 26 -4.24 9.74 -3.69
N GLY A 27 -5.32 9.67 -4.48
CA GLY A 27 -5.22 9.24 -5.87
C GLY A 27 -4.29 10.16 -6.67
N LYS A 28 -3.45 9.56 -7.52
CA LYS A 28 -2.48 10.32 -8.32
C LYS A 28 -3.16 11.16 -9.41
N SER A 29 -4.13 10.57 -10.11
CA SER A 29 -4.86 11.23 -11.20
C SER A 29 -6.05 12.03 -10.70
N ASP A 30 -6.70 11.56 -9.63
CA ASP A 30 -7.82 12.22 -8.96
C ASP A 30 -7.55 12.21 -7.44
N PRO A 31 -7.22 13.36 -6.83
CA PRO A 31 -6.94 13.46 -5.41
C PRO A 31 -8.15 13.19 -4.50
N THR A 32 -9.37 13.23 -5.05
CA THR A 32 -10.59 12.91 -4.31
C THR A 32 -10.80 11.40 -4.15
N GLY A 33 -10.19 10.60 -5.03
CA GLY A 33 -10.03 9.17 -4.87
C GLY A 33 -8.85 8.79 -3.97
N GLU A 34 -8.70 7.49 -3.74
CA GLU A 34 -7.71 6.93 -2.82
C GLU A 34 -7.03 5.71 -3.40
N VAL A 35 -5.73 5.55 -3.14
CA VAL A 35 -5.03 4.29 -3.38
C VAL A 35 -4.78 3.61 -2.05
N ILE A 36 -5.36 2.44 -1.88
CA ILE A 36 -5.14 1.56 -0.73
C ILE A 36 -4.06 0.56 -1.13
N SER A 37 -2.89 0.65 -0.51
CA SER A 37 -1.80 -0.29 -0.71
C SER A 37 -1.66 -1.21 0.50
N VAL A 38 -1.72 -2.51 0.26
CA VAL A 38 -1.42 -3.55 1.24
C VAL A 38 -0.14 -4.25 0.81
N GLN A 39 0.85 -4.32 1.69
CA GLN A 39 2.14 -4.96 1.41
C GLN A 39 2.46 -5.97 2.51
N LEU A 40 2.82 -7.18 2.10
CA LEU A 40 3.50 -8.14 2.94
C LEU A 40 5.00 -7.92 2.79
N ARG A 41 5.65 -7.52 3.89
CA ARG A 41 7.09 -7.32 3.94
C ARG A 41 7.73 -8.40 4.77
N ARG A 42 8.71 -9.09 4.20
CA ARG A 42 9.51 -10.10 4.89
C ARG A 42 10.85 -9.50 5.31
N ASN A 43 11.24 -9.80 6.54
CA ASN A 43 12.57 -9.52 7.05
C ASN A 43 13.49 -10.71 6.77
N GLU A 44 14.45 -10.53 5.88
CA GLU A 44 15.51 -11.49 5.57
C GLU A 44 16.83 -11.03 6.21
N GLY A 45 16.80 -10.84 7.54
CA GLY A 45 17.96 -10.43 8.34
C GLY A 45 18.29 -8.95 8.17
N GLU A 46 19.15 -8.63 7.20
CA GLU A 46 19.59 -7.25 6.92
C GLU A 46 18.68 -6.54 5.90
N ASN A 47 17.85 -7.30 5.17
CA ASN A 47 17.04 -6.78 4.07
C ASN A 47 15.54 -6.95 4.32
N TRP A 48 14.77 -5.97 3.86
CA TRP A 48 13.32 -6.02 3.88
C TRP A 48 12.77 -6.13 2.46
N GLU A 49 12.25 -7.29 2.10
CA GLU A 49 11.63 -7.53 0.80
C GLU A 49 10.11 -7.34 0.85
N THR A 50 9.52 -6.80 -0.21
CA THR A 50 8.06 -6.88 -0.40
C THR A 50 7.74 -8.17 -1.15
N VAL A 51 7.34 -9.20 -0.40
CA VAL A 51 7.02 -10.54 -0.96
C VAL A 51 5.57 -10.66 -1.44
N GLY A 52 4.73 -9.67 -1.13
CA GLY A 52 3.37 -9.58 -1.63
C GLY A 52 2.88 -8.14 -1.62
N LYS A 53 2.12 -7.77 -2.65
CA LYS A 53 1.55 -6.42 -2.79
C LYS A 53 0.18 -6.50 -3.43
N LEU A 54 -0.74 -5.72 -2.87
CA LEU A 54 -2.05 -5.43 -3.45
C LEU A 54 -2.21 -3.91 -3.44
N ALA A 55 -2.58 -3.34 -4.58
CA ALA A 55 -2.96 -1.95 -4.67
C ALA A 55 -4.37 -1.85 -5.26
N VAL A 56 -5.24 -1.10 -4.60
CA VAL A 56 -6.61 -0.89 -5.04
C VAL A 56 -6.87 0.62 -5.08
N TYR A 57 -7.39 1.10 -6.20
CA TYR A 57 -7.95 2.44 -6.28
C TYR A 57 -9.41 2.40 -5.83
N ARG A 58 -9.76 3.24 -4.86
CA ARG A 58 -11.12 3.54 -4.44
C ARG A 58 -11.52 4.88 -5.06
N ALA A 59 -12.51 4.87 -5.94
CA ALA A 59 -13.04 6.08 -6.54
C ALA A 59 -13.94 6.85 -5.54
N PRO A 60 -14.20 8.15 -5.77
CA PRO A 60 -15.06 8.95 -4.90
C PRO A 60 -16.49 8.39 -4.77
N ASP A 61 -16.99 7.72 -5.82
CA ASP A 61 -18.30 7.05 -5.84
C ASP A 61 -18.34 5.73 -5.03
N GLY A 62 -17.21 5.34 -4.45
CA GLY A 62 -17.07 4.12 -3.65
C GLY A 62 -16.81 2.86 -4.46
N SER A 63 -16.66 2.95 -5.78
CA SER A 63 -16.22 1.82 -6.60
C SER A 63 -14.73 1.50 -6.36
N TYR A 64 -14.35 0.24 -6.58
CA TYR A 64 -13.00 -0.26 -6.37
C TYR A 64 -12.45 -0.88 -7.65
N VAL A 65 -11.20 -0.55 -7.97
CA VAL A 65 -10.46 -1.14 -9.08
C VAL A 65 -9.09 -1.58 -8.59
N GLN A 66 -8.79 -2.87 -8.75
CA GLN A 66 -7.45 -3.36 -8.46
C GLN A 66 -6.47 -2.80 -9.49
N LEU A 67 -5.41 -2.17 -8.99
CA LEU A 67 -4.32 -1.67 -9.82
C LEU A 67 -3.40 -2.83 -10.18
N ARG A 68 -3.00 -2.91 -11.45
CA ARG A 68 -1.99 -3.86 -11.89
C ARG A 68 -0.63 -3.45 -11.36
N ASP A 69 0.17 -4.43 -10.94
CA ASP A 69 1.58 -4.17 -10.68
C ASP A 69 2.27 -3.92 -12.03
N ASN A 70 2.83 -2.73 -12.20
CA ASN A 70 3.81 -2.48 -13.24
C ASN A 70 5.13 -3.06 -12.73
N ARG A 71 5.52 -4.24 -13.24
CA ARG A 71 6.85 -4.82 -13.02
C ARG A 71 7.91 -4.00 -13.73
#